data_AF-A0A8T0VQ04-F1
#
_entry.id   AF-A0A8T0VQ04-F1
#
_cell.length_a   1.000
_cell.length_b   1.000
_cell.length_c   1.000
_cell.angle_alpha   90.00
_cell.angle_beta   90.00
_cell.angle_gamma   90.00
#
_symmetry.space_group_name_H-M   'P 1'
#
loop_
_entity.id
_entity.type
_entity.pdbx_description
1 polymer ?
#
loop_
_entity_poly.entity_id
_entity_poly.type
_entity_poly.pdbx_seq_one_letter_code
_entity_poly.pdbx_strand_id
1 'polypeptide(L)'
;MNSLNSVQPCLKRNFPCVASNGQYRSSLHINCGDKEATINGIKYEADTTHKGASLLYVTPGSNWAFSSTGNFMDGNINDDNYIATSASKLTIPNSELYTKARLSPLSLTYYGLCMLSGSYTVNLHFAEIVFTNDTTYCSLGKRRFNVFIQGRMVLENFNIEQFSGAAGKPVIKTFQTHVANHTLEIQFYWAGRGTTGIPYRGSYGPLISAISVTPNFQIQLAVEPPATRDSKRSSRPSIALVIGIPIIAIFTALIVGIYCIKKRKRSLMDKELRALDLQIGSFTLRQIKAATRNFDAANKIGEGGFGSVYKGLLSDCTIIAVKQLSSRSKQGNREFVNEIGMISALQHPNLVKLYGCCTEGNQLSLVYEYMENNCLARALFVEKYRLRLDWPTRYKICLGIARGLAYLHEESTIRIVHRDIKASNILLDKDLNAKISDFGLAKLNEDDHTHISTKVAGTIGYMAPEYAMRGYLTDKADVYSFGVVALEVVSGKSNTNYRPKEDFVYLLDWACVLHERGTLLELVDPDLGSNYSTEEALLMLNVALLCTTAAPTLRPKMSEVVSLLEGHASLQPLLSDLSLAENSLSSSAVRMNFWQILSKAQSLRAQALCNDNNGLMIINRRYRW
;
A
#
# COMPACT_ATOMS: atom_id res chain seq x y z
N MET A 1 37.18 0.76 40.29
CA MET A 1 37.61 1.29 38.98
C MET A 1 37.25 0.26 37.91
N ASN A 2 36.42 0.44 36.89
CA ASN A 2 35.45 1.46 36.48
C ASN A 2 34.38 0.72 35.64
N SER A 3 33.12 0.74 36.07
CA SER A 3 31.97 0.15 35.38
C SER A 3 31.45 1.07 34.26
N LEU A 4 32.24 1.29 33.22
CA LEU A 4 31.87 2.15 32.08
C LEU A 4 31.39 1.39 30.83
N ASN A 5 31.30 0.06 30.88
CA ASN A 5 30.94 -0.77 29.73
C ASN A 5 29.46 -1.18 29.63
N SER A 6 28.56 -0.72 30.52
CA SER A 6 27.13 -1.09 30.50
C SER A 6 26.18 -0.02 29.94
N VAL A 7 26.70 1.08 29.38
CA VAL A 7 25.85 2.10 28.76
C VAL A 7 25.49 1.64 27.35
N GLN A 8 24.18 1.46 27.07
CA GLN A 8 23.71 1.17 25.71
C GLN A 8 24.30 2.18 24.72
N PRO A 9 24.73 1.78 23.51
CA PRO A 9 25.40 2.66 22.55
C PRO A 9 24.65 3.97 22.25
N CYS A 10 23.32 3.95 22.32
CA CYS A 10 22.43 5.10 22.13
C CYS A 10 22.47 6.14 23.27
N LEU A 11 23.04 5.82 24.43
CA LEU A 11 23.15 6.70 25.60
C LEU A 11 24.55 7.32 25.76
N LYS A 12 25.49 7.03 24.85
CA LYS A 12 26.82 7.64 24.86
C LYS A 12 26.76 9.05 24.28
N ARG A 13 26.82 10.07 25.14
CA ARG A 13 26.85 11.50 24.74
C ARG A 13 28.13 11.90 24.02
N ASN A 14 29.22 11.15 24.22
CA ASN A 14 30.51 11.36 23.58
C ASN A 14 30.91 10.04 22.93
N PHE A 15 31.07 10.01 21.60
CA PHE A 15 31.65 8.86 20.91
C PHE A 15 33.15 8.82 21.20
N PRO A 16 33.65 7.92 22.09
CA PRO A 16 35.06 7.90 22.40
C PRO A 16 35.85 7.45 21.17
N CYS A 17 37.00 8.08 20.92
CA CYS A 17 37.88 7.70 19.84
C CYS A 17 38.36 6.25 20.01
N VAL A 18 37.93 5.37 19.09
CA VAL A 18 38.31 3.94 19.08
C VAL A 18 39.55 3.68 18.22
N ALA A 19 40.16 4.72 17.64
CA ALA A 19 41.36 4.57 16.82
C ALA A 19 42.49 3.96 17.66
N SER A 20 42.94 2.77 17.26
CA SER A 20 43.85 1.89 18.01
C SER A 20 45.24 2.49 18.31
N ASN A 21 45.55 3.70 17.82
CA ASN A 21 46.83 4.39 17.94
C ASN A 21 46.73 5.92 18.19
N GLY A 22 45.57 6.46 18.59
CA GLY A 22 45.46 7.91 18.89
C GLY A 22 45.70 8.86 17.71
N GLN A 23 45.60 8.36 16.46
CA GLN A 23 45.74 9.18 15.26
C GLN A 23 44.46 9.99 15.00
N TYR A 24 44.52 11.28 15.32
CA TYR A 24 43.55 12.27 14.86
C TYR A 24 43.72 12.50 13.36
N ARG A 25 42.61 12.59 12.62
CA ARG A 25 42.65 12.86 11.19
C ARG A 25 42.23 14.28 10.86
N SER A 26 42.78 14.75 9.75
CA SER A 26 42.64 16.10 9.25
C SER A 26 41.57 16.24 8.17
N SER A 27 41.11 15.14 7.54
CA SER A 27 40.04 15.16 6.54
C SER A 27 39.14 13.94 6.65
N LEU A 28 37.92 14.06 6.10
CA LEU A 28 36.90 13.00 6.08
C LEU A 28 36.15 13.05 4.76
N HIS A 29 36.07 11.91 4.05
CA HIS A 29 35.38 11.80 2.77
C HIS A 29 34.53 10.53 2.75
N ILE A 30 33.22 10.65 2.54
CA ILE A 30 32.24 9.55 2.63
C ILE A 30 31.43 9.50 1.33
N ASN A 31 31.34 8.31 0.71
CA ASN A 31 30.46 8.03 -0.42
C ASN A 31 29.12 7.47 0.08
N CYS A 32 28.12 8.34 0.28
CA CYS A 32 26.89 8.02 0.99
C CYS A 32 25.98 7.09 0.19
N GLY A 33 25.82 5.84 0.63
CA GLY A 33 24.97 4.85 -0.04
C GLY A 33 25.65 4.06 -1.16
N ASP A 34 26.97 4.17 -1.33
CA ASP A 34 27.72 3.36 -2.30
C ASP A 34 29.07 2.86 -1.77
N LYS A 35 29.75 2.07 -2.59
CA LYS A 35 31.09 1.54 -2.32
C LYS A 35 32.18 2.63 -2.36
N GLU A 36 33.36 2.28 -1.87
CA GLU A 36 34.54 3.15 -1.90
C GLU A 36 34.87 3.60 -3.33
N ALA A 37 35.17 4.89 -3.48
CA ALA A 37 35.48 5.52 -4.77
C ALA A 37 36.67 6.48 -4.63
N THR A 38 37.53 6.54 -5.64
CA THR A 38 38.69 7.45 -5.65
C THR A 38 38.51 8.47 -6.75
N ILE A 39 38.35 9.74 -6.38
CA ILE A 39 38.04 10.82 -7.32
C ILE A 39 39.06 11.93 -7.14
N ASN A 40 39.72 12.30 -8.23
CA ASN A 40 40.73 13.36 -8.24
C ASN A 40 41.82 13.16 -7.16
N GLY A 41 42.20 11.91 -6.90
CA GLY A 41 43.19 11.54 -5.87
C GLY A 41 42.66 11.50 -4.43
N ILE A 42 41.40 11.83 -4.20
CA ILE A 42 40.74 11.77 -2.89
C ILE A 42 39.96 10.46 -2.78
N LYS A 43 40.24 9.67 -1.74
CA LYS A 43 39.55 8.42 -1.44
C LYS A 43 38.30 8.70 -0.60
N TYR A 44 37.13 8.36 -1.11
CA TYR A 44 35.85 8.41 -0.40
C TYR A 44 35.52 7.04 0.18
N GLU A 45 35.37 6.98 1.49
CA GLU A 45 35.07 5.74 2.21
C GLU A 45 33.65 5.23 1.93
N ALA A 46 33.45 3.92 1.97
CA ALA A 46 32.21 3.25 1.59
C ALA A 46 31.11 3.36 2.66
N ASP A 47 29.88 3.67 2.24
CA ASP A 47 28.68 3.61 3.08
C ASP A 47 27.63 2.66 2.45
N THR A 48 27.79 1.36 2.67
CA THR A 48 27.00 0.30 2.01
C THR A 48 25.93 -0.34 2.90
N THR A 49 25.72 0.17 4.12
CA THR A 49 24.84 -0.50 5.09
C THR A 49 23.37 -0.37 4.68
N HIS A 50 22.72 -1.52 4.43
CA HIS A 50 21.33 -1.60 3.95
C HIS A 50 20.26 -1.38 5.03
N LYS A 51 20.61 -1.49 6.32
CA LYS A 51 19.69 -1.28 7.44
C LYS A 51 19.61 0.22 7.78
N GLY A 52 18.42 0.76 8.05
CA GLY A 52 18.26 2.20 8.31
C GLY A 52 17.15 2.64 9.26
N ALA A 53 16.25 1.73 9.67
CA ALA A 53 15.27 1.99 10.71
C ALA A 53 15.94 2.04 12.09
N SER A 54 16.03 3.22 12.70
CA SER A 54 16.58 3.41 14.05
C SER A 54 17.96 2.75 14.24
N LEU A 55 18.88 3.03 13.32
CA LEU A 55 20.23 2.46 13.32
C LEU A 55 21.26 3.53 13.69
N LEU A 56 22.17 3.16 14.60
CA LEU A 56 23.45 3.83 14.77
C LEU A 56 24.53 2.89 14.22
N TYR A 57 25.16 3.28 13.12
CA TYR A 57 26.25 2.53 12.50
C TYR A 57 27.57 3.24 12.78
N VAL A 58 28.50 2.51 13.37
CA VAL A 58 29.88 2.96 13.58
C VAL A 58 30.76 2.13 12.67
N THR A 59 31.46 2.76 11.73
CA THR A 59 32.24 2.04 10.73
C THR A 59 33.43 1.34 11.40
N PRO A 60 33.57 0.00 11.30
CA PRO A 60 34.67 -0.72 11.92
C PRO A 60 36.03 -0.28 11.35
N GLY A 61 36.92 0.22 12.21
CA GLY A 61 38.26 0.67 11.81
C GLY A 61 38.31 1.99 11.04
N SER A 62 37.18 2.69 10.92
CA SER A 62 37.08 4.02 10.31
C SER A 62 36.62 5.06 11.34
N ASN A 63 36.78 6.33 10.97
CA ASN A 63 36.62 7.49 11.83
C ASN A 63 35.30 8.23 11.57
N TRP A 64 34.26 7.54 11.11
CA TRP A 64 32.94 8.13 10.99
C TRP A 64 31.84 7.15 11.37
N ALA A 65 30.69 7.70 11.69
CA ALA A 65 29.48 6.99 12.04
C ALA A 65 28.27 7.70 11.42
N PHE A 66 27.14 7.00 11.32
CA PHE A 66 25.88 7.65 11.00
C PHE A 66 24.72 7.08 11.83
N SER A 67 23.73 7.92 12.07
CA SER A 67 22.47 7.58 12.72
C SER A 67 21.32 7.85 11.75
N SER A 68 20.39 6.92 11.62
CA SER A 68 19.17 7.07 10.80
C SER A 68 17.95 6.72 11.63
N THR A 69 16.88 7.52 11.53
CA THR A 69 15.65 7.34 12.29
C THR A 69 14.40 7.32 11.41
N GLY A 70 13.39 6.60 11.92
CA GLY A 70 12.08 6.46 11.30
C GLY A 70 11.99 5.30 10.30
N ASN A 71 10.75 4.98 9.92
CA ASN A 71 10.40 4.09 8.81
C ASN A 71 9.67 4.91 7.74
N PHE A 72 9.77 4.49 6.49
CA PHE A 72 8.95 5.13 5.45
C PHE A 72 7.48 4.77 5.68
N MET A 73 6.58 5.74 5.51
CA MET A 73 5.14 5.58 5.65
C MET A 73 4.54 4.90 4.41
N ASP A 74 5.21 3.86 3.90
CA ASP A 74 4.80 3.09 2.73
C ASP A 74 4.03 1.81 3.09
N GLY A 75 4.09 1.41 4.37
CA GLY A 75 3.40 0.25 4.93
C GLY A 75 4.17 -1.06 4.79
N ASN A 76 5.47 -1.04 4.46
CA ASN A 76 6.29 -2.23 4.29
C ASN A 76 7.71 -2.08 4.90
N ILE A 77 7.76 -2.02 6.24
CA ILE A 77 8.99 -1.85 7.03
C ILE A 77 10.09 -2.86 6.67
N ASN A 78 9.72 -4.06 6.18
CA ASN A 78 10.67 -5.13 5.86
C ASN A 78 11.37 -4.95 4.50
N ASP A 79 10.82 -4.14 3.59
CA ASP A 79 11.39 -3.85 2.26
C ASP A 79 11.88 -2.39 2.13
N ASP A 80 11.89 -1.61 3.21
CA ASP A 80 12.36 -0.22 3.22
C ASP A 80 13.82 -0.15 2.73
N ASN A 81 14.03 0.56 1.62
CA ASN A 81 15.35 0.78 1.06
C ASN A 81 15.87 2.18 1.42
N TYR A 82 16.94 2.22 2.21
CA TYR A 82 17.59 3.45 2.66
C TYR A 82 18.69 3.95 1.70
N ILE A 83 18.83 3.30 0.55
CA ILE A 83 19.77 3.67 -0.51
C ILE A 83 19.01 3.85 -1.82
N ALA A 84 18.99 5.08 -2.33
CA ALA A 84 18.52 5.39 -3.67
C ALA A 84 19.56 4.95 -4.70
N THR A 85 19.10 4.40 -5.83
CA THR A 85 19.94 4.14 -7.01
C THR A 85 19.36 4.88 -8.20
N SER A 86 20.21 5.59 -8.94
CA SER A 86 19.80 6.33 -10.14
C SER A 86 19.23 5.38 -11.19
N ALA A 87 18.07 5.74 -11.75
CA ALA A 87 17.44 5.00 -12.85
C ALA A 87 18.15 5.18 -14.20
N SER A 88 18.96 6.25 -14.35
CA SER A 88 19.67 6.60 -15.58
C SER A 88 21.18 6.65 -15.38
N LYS A 89 21.94 6.29 -16.43
CA LYS A 89 23.40 6.39 -16.44
C LYS A 89 23.80 7.86 -16.54
N LEU A 90 24.27 8.43 -15.45
CA LEU A 90 24.67 9.85 -15.38
C LEU A 90 25.94 10.07 -16.21
N THR A 91 25.84 10.84 -17.28
CA THR A 91 26.97 11.28 -18.12
C THR A 91 27.55 12.58 -17.58
N ILE A 92 28.11 12.52 -16.36
CA ILE A 92 28.58 13.68 -15.59
C ILE A 92 29.99 13.40 -15.05
N PRO A 93 30.87 14.41 -14.93
CA PRO A 93 32.16 14.24 -14.25
C PRO A 93 31.96 13.71 -12.83
N ASN A 94 32.75 12.72 -12.43
CA ASN A 94 32.66 12.07 -11.11
C ASN A 94 31.29 11.41 -10.85
N SER A 95 30.66 10.84 -11.89
CA SER A 95 29.37 10.13 -11.81
C SER A 95 29.32 9.05 -10.73
N GLU A 96 30.46 8.52 -10.32
CA GLU A 96 30.60 7.50 -9.27
C GLU A 96 30.04 7.95 -7.92
N LEU A 97 30.07 9.24 -7.56
CA LEU A 97 29.47 9.75 -6.30
C LEU A 97 27.96 9.94 -6.38
N TYR A 98 27.42 10.09 -7.59
CA TYR A 98 26.02 10.48 -7.78
C TYR A 98 25.16 9.32 -8.29
N THR A 99 25.73 8.12 -8.44
CA THR A 99 24.99 6.95 -8.91
C THR A 99 24.04 6.41 -7.85
N LYS A 100 24.43 6.51 -6.57
CA LYS A 100 23.60 6.18 -5.43
C LYS A 100 23.64 7.30 -4.39
N ALA A 101 22.66 7.29 -3.51
CA ALA A 101 22.57 8.26 -2.41
C ALA A 101 21.90 7.62 -1.19
N ARG A 102 22.29 8.04 0.01
CA ARG A 102 21.60 7.63 1.23
C ARG A 102 20.33 8.44 1.46
N LEU A 103 19.29 7.76 1.92
CA LEU A 103 17.98 8.29 2.26
C LEU A 103 17.64 8.02 3.73
N SER A 104 16.72 8.81 4.29
CA SER A 104 16.09 8.54 5.58
C SER A 104 14.66 9.10 5.62
N PRO A 105 13.70 8.45 6.27
CA PRO A 105 12.33 8.96 6.35
C PRO A 105 12.19 10.14 7.32
N LEU A 106 13.04 10.28 8.34
CA LEU A 106 12.87 11.33 9.35
C LEU A 106 14.15 12.15 9.58
N SER A 107 15.22 11.50 10.07
CA SER A 107 16.49 12.15 10.35
C SER A 107 17.65 11.25 9.98
N LEU A 108 18.64 11.81 9.31
CA LEU A 108 19.92 11.18 9.00
C LEU A 108 21.03 12.08 9.54
N THR A 109 21.87 11.55 10.42
CA THR A 109 22.98 12.31 11.00
C THR A 109 24.29 11.59 10.75
N TYR A 110 25.26 12.26 10.13
CA TYR A 110 26.63 11.77 10.01
C TYR A 110 27.52 12.40 11.08
N TYR A 111 28.41 11.57 11.63
CA TYR A 111 29.39 11.95 12.63
C TYR A 111 30.80 11.71 12.07
N GLY A 112 31.61 12.76 11.99
CA GLY A 112 33.06 12.63 11.86
C GLY A 112 33.67 12.47 13.25
N LEU A 113 34.35 11.36 13.50
CA LEU A 113 34.97 11.00 14.78
C LEU A 113 36.48 11.29 14.72
N CYS A 114 37.09 11.62 15.87
CA CYS A 114 38.56 11.81 15.98
C CYS A 114 39.14 12.87 15.05
N MET A 115 38.38 13.94 14.82
CA MET A 115 38.83 15.09 14.04
C MET A 115 39.74 15.99 14.91
N LEU A 116 40.76 16.60 14.32
CA LEU A 116 41.53 17.66 15.00
C LEU A 116 40.61 18.84 15.37
N SER A 117 40.94 19.57 16.43
CA SER A 117 40.20 20.78 16.77
C SER A 117 40.62 21.91 15.84
N GLY A 118 39.67 22.51 15.14
CA GLY A 118 39.97 23.56 14.17
C GLY A 118 38.82 23.88 13.23
N SER A 119 39.09 24.76 12.27
CA SER A 119 38.12 25.15 11.24
C SER A 119 38.20 24.22 10.03
N TYR A 120 37.04 23.78 9.57
CA TYR A 120 36.87 22.83 8.47
C TYR A 120 35.91 23.38 7.42
N THR A 121 36.25 23.13 6.16
CA THR A 121 35.34 23.29 5.03
C THR A 121 34.57 21.99 4.82
N VAL A 122 33.24 22.05 4.93
CA VAL A 122 32.31 20.93 4.70
C VAL A 122 31.63 21.12 3.34
N ASN A 123 31.90 20.20 2.42
CA ASN A 123 31.25 20.11 1.11
C ASN A 123 30.22 18.97 1.14
N LEU A 124 28.95 19.33 0.95
CA LEU A 124 27.84 18.39 0.85
C LEU A 124 27.45 18.21 -0.61
N HIS A 125 27.51 16.98 -1.09
CA HIS A 125 27.23 16.62 -2.48
C HIS A 125 25.82 16.03 -2.60
N PHE A 126 25.01 16.62 -3.45
CA PHE A 126 23.63 16.22 -3.70
C PHE A 126 23.39 15.96 -5.18
N ALA A 127 22.56 14.98 -5.51
CA ALA A 127 21.91 14.88 -6.81
C ALA A 127 20.52 14.27 -6.62
N GLU A 128 19.49 14.89 -7.18
CA GLU A 128 18.16 14.28 -7.14
C GLU A 128 18.11 13.16 -8.18
N ILE A 129 18.11 11.92 -7.71
CA ILE A 129 18.20 10.71 -8.53
C ILE A 129 16.97 9.81 -8.42
N VAL A 130 15.99 10.20 -7.60
CA VAL A 130 14.71 9.50 -7.43
C VAL A 130 13.63 10.16 -8.28
N PHE A 131 13.56 11.50 -8.25
CA PHE A 131 12.67 12.25 -9.14
C PHE A 131 13.29 12.43 -10.52
N THR A 132 12.47 12.36 -11.56
CA THR A 132 12.88 12.50 -12.97
C THR A 132 12.41 13.85 -13.53
N ASN A 133 13.05 14.36 -14.59
CA ASN A 133 12.55 15.56 -15.30
C ASN A 133 11.72 15.21 -16.54
N ASP A 134 11.25 13.98 -16.65
CA ASP A 134 10.43 13.56 -17.79
C ASP A 134 8.99 14.06 -17.64
N THR A 135 8.18 13.90 -18.68
CA THR A 135 6.76 14.26 -18.65
C THR A 135 5.91 13.25 -17.88
N THR A 136 6.52 12.38 -17.09
CA THR A 136 5.81 11.36 -16.32
C THR A 136 5.35 11.92 -14.97
N TYR A 137 4.41 11.24 -14.32
CA TYR A 137 3.93 11.59 -12.98
C TYR A 137 5.06 11.71 -11.93
N CYS A 138 6.21 11.07 -12.15
CA CYS A 138 7.37 11.10 -11.25
C CYS A 138 8.03 12.49 -11.15
N SER A 139 7.90 13.35 -12.17
CA SER A 139 8.51 14.69 -12.20
C SER A 139 7.78 15.74 -11.39
N LEU A 140 6.55 15.43 -10.96
CA LEU A 140 5.79 16.26 -10.03
C LEU A 140 6.29 16.12 -8.59
N GLY A 141 7.14 15.12 -8.32
CA GLY A 141 7.76 14.91 -7.01
C GLY A 141 8.65 16.09 -6.62
N LYS A 142 8.57 16.52 -5.36
CA LYS A 142 9.43 17.57 -4.80
C LYS A 142 9.99 17.13 -3.46
N ARG A 143 11.31 17.04 -3.37
CA ARG A 143 12.03 16.77 -2.11
C ARG A 143 12.27 18.06 -1.35
N ARG A 144 11.98 18.08 -0.05
CA ARG A 144 12.33 19.21 0.84
C ARG A 144 12.81 18.70 2.19
N PHE A 145 13.97 19.17 2.64
CA PHE A 145 14.51 18.83 3.97
C PHE A 145 15.41 19.94 4.49
N ASN A 146 15.69 19.92 5.79
CA ASN A 146 16.59 20.85 6.45
C ASN A 146 17.96 20.21 6.65
N VAL A 147 19.01 21.03 6.68
CA VAL A 147 20.38 20.60 6.97
C VAL A 147 20.93 21.41 8.13
N PHE A 148 21.54 20.73 9.09
CA PHE A 148 22.20 21.30 10.24
C PHE A 148 23.65 20.83 10.30
N ILE A 149 24.56 21.73 10.66
CA ILE A 149 25.96 21.41 10.92
C ILE A 149 26.28 21.93 12.31
N GLN A 150 26.80 21.06 13.20
CA GLN A 150 27.07 21.39 14.61
C GLN A 150 25.85 22.02 15.30
N GLY A 151 24.65 21.47 15.04
CA GLY A 151 23.38 21.95 15.59
C GLY A 151 22.84 23.26 14.99
N ARG A 152 23.59 23.94 14.10
CA ARG A 152 23.13 25.17 13.43
C ARG A 152 22.48 24.83 12.10
N MET A 153 21.26 25.32 11.87
CA MET A 153 20.58 25.15 10.58
C MET A 153 21.30 25.95 9.49
N VAL A 154 21.82 25.26 8.47
CA VAL A 154 22.54 25.88 7.35
C VAL A 154 21.71 25.90 6.06
N LEU A 155 20.73 25.00 5.93
CA LEU A 155 19.76 25.00 4.84
C LEU A 155 18.36 24.70 5.38
N GLU A 156 17.40 25.52 5.01
CA GLU A 156 15.98 25.35 5.34
C GLU A 156 15.18 24.99 4.09
N ASN A 157 14.28 24.00 4.19
CA ASN A 157 13.39 23.57 3.10
C ASN A 157 14.11 23.28 1.77
N PHE A 158 15.33 22.77 1.85
CA PHE A 158 16.21 22.57 0.71
C PHE A 158 15.62 21.59 -0.30
N ASN A 159 15.48 22.06 -1.53
CA ASN A 159 15.03 21.28 -2.68
C ASN A 159 16.15 21.17 -3.71
N ILE A 160 16.74 19.98 -3.84
CA ILE A 160 17.91 19.73 -4.70
C ILE A 160 17.62 20.11 -6.17
N GLU A 161 16.46 19.68 -6.69
CA GLU A 161 16.06 19.88 -8.09
C GLU A 161 15.89 21.37 -8.43
N GLN A 162 15.31 22.15 -7.50
CA GLN A 162 15.11 23.59 -7.70
C GLN A 162 16.46 24.33 -7.79
N PHE A 163 17.47 23.89 -7.04
CA PHE A 163 18.81 24.49 -7.08
C PHE A 163 19.65 24.01 -8.26
N SER A 164 19.51 22.75 -8.67
CA SER A 164 20.23 22.20 -9.82
C SER A 164 19.62 22.61 -11.17
N GLY A 165 18.37 23.09 -11.15
CA GLY A 165 17.56 23.40 -12.32
C GLY A 165 17.05 22.18 -13.08
N ALA A 166 17.42 20.96 -12.65
CA ALA A 166 17.04 19.69 -13.24
C ALA A 166 17.48 18.52 -12.34
N ALA A 167 16.62 17.51 -12.16
CA ALA A 167 17.00 16.22 -11.60
C ALA A 167 18.17 15.58 -12.35
N GLY A 168 18.98 14.79 -11.64
CA GLY A 168 20.20 14.15 -12.13
C GLY A 168 21.43 15.06 -12.19
N LYS A 169 21.31 16.37 -11.99
CA LYS A 169 22.46 17.29 -11.96
C LYS A 169 23.05 17.42 -10.55
N PRO A 170 24.39 17.35 -10.39
CA PRO A 170 25.04 17.47 -9.09
C PRO A 170 25.00 18.90 -8.55
N VAL A 171 24.81 19.03 -7.25
CA VAL A 171 24.85 20.28 -6.50
C VAL A 171 25.80 20.10 -5.32
N ILE A 172 26.76 21.01 -5.19
CA ILE A 172 27.69 21.03 -4.07
C ILE A 172 27.38 22.26 -3.22
N LYS A 173 27.17 22.06 -1.92
CA LYS A 173 27.01 23.15 -0.94
C LYS A 173 28.18 23.14 0.02
N THR A 174 28.87 24.27 0.10
CA THR A 174 30.09 24.45 0.90
C THR A 174 29.77 25.29 2.13
N PHE A 175 30.17 24.81 3.30
CA PHE A 175 29.99 25.48 4.59
C PHE A 175 31.29 25.48 5.39
N GLN A 176 31.46 26.50 6.22
CA GLN A 176 32.58 26.59 7.16
C GLN A 176 32.09 26.27 8.56
N THR A 177 32.79 25.40 9.27
CA THR A 177 32.44 25.01 10.64
C THR A 177 33.67 24.82 11.51
N HIS A 178 33.52 25.07 12.81
CA HIS A 178 34.56 24.82 13.80
C HIS A 178 34.24 23.53 14.57
N VAL A 179 35.21 22.64 14.68
CA VAL A 179 35.11 21.40 15.46
C VAL A 179 35.90 21.58 16.75
N ALA A 180 35.22 21.58 17.91
CA ALA A 180 35.86 21.73 19.22
C ALA A 180 36.04 20.38 19.95
N ASN A 181 35.03 19.51 19.88
CA ASN A 181 34.95 18.28 20.68
C ASN A 181 35.41 17.03 19.90
N HIS A 182 36.33 17.20 18.96
CA HIS A 182 36.82 16.13 18.05
C HIS A 182 35.73 15.38 17.26
N THR A 183 34.50 15.88 17.29
CA THR A 183 33.33 15.27 16.67
C THR A 183 32.66 16.30 15.77
N LEU A 184 32.51 15.97 14.49
CA LEU A 184 31.76 16.74 13.52
C LEU A 184 30.36 16.16 13.35
N GLU A 185 29.31 16.93 13.61
CA GLU A 185 27.92 16.51 13.40
C GLU A 185 27.30 17.20 12.18
N ILE A 186 26.75 16.42 11.26
CA ILE A 186 26.01 16.88 10.08
C ILE A 186 24.66 16.15 10.06
N GLN A 187 23.58 16.88 10.34
CA GLN A 187 22.23 16.34 10.41
C GLN A 187 21.36 16.80 9.24
N PHE A 188 20.62 15.87 8.68
CA PHE A 188 19.61 16.08 7.65
C PHE A 188 18.25 15.68 8.22
N TYR A 189 17.30 16.60 8.22
CA TYR A 189 16.01 16.42 8.90
C TYR A 189 14.83 16.71 7.98
N TRP A 190 13.85 15.83 7.98
CA TRP A 190 12.61 15.99 7.23
C TRP A 190 11.48 16.49 8.12
N ALA A 191 11.06 17.73 7.92
CA ALA A 191 9.99 18.38 8.68
C ALA A 191 8.57 18.09 8.14
N GLY A 192 8.36 16.99 7.41
CA GLY A 192 7.05 16.64 6.84
C GLY A 192 6.66 17.39 5.56
N ARG A 193 7.62 18.06 4.90
CA ARG A 193 7.36 18.91 3.71
C ARG A 193 7.81 18.24 2.41
N GLY A 194 7.14 18.56 1.30
CA GLY A 194 7.38 17.93 0.00
C GLY A 194 6.40 16.78 -0.29
N THR A 195 6.63 16.05 -1.36
CA THR A 195 5.76 14.94 -1.79
C THR A 195 6.12 13.65 -1.07
N THR A 196 5.12 12.90 -0.59
CA THR A 196 5.32 11.61 0.13
C THR A 196 4.86 10.38 -0.65
N GLY A 197 4.11 10.59 -1.74
CA GLY A 197 3.43 9.55 -2.53
C GLY A 197 3.83 9.47 -4.00
N ILE A 198 4.90 10.17 -4.40
CA ILE A 198 5.43 10.21 -5.76
C ILE A 198 6.93 9.87 -5.67
N PRO A 199 7.51 9.06 -6.57
CA PRO A 199 6.83 8.19 -7.55
C PRO A 199 6.04 7.05 -6.89
N TYR A 200 6.47 6.60 -5.71
CA TYR A 200 5.75 5.63 -4.87
C TYR A 200 5.64 6.17 -3.44
N ARG A 201 4.70 5.62 -2.67
CA ARG A 201 4.56 5.93 -1.24
C ARG A 201 5.88 5.60 -0.52
N GLY A 202 6.40 6.52 0.29
CA GLY A 202 7.72 6.37 0.92
C GLY A 202 8.85 7.12 0.21
N SER A 203 8.59 7.76 -0.92
CA SER A 203 9.60 8.55 -1.64
C SER A 203 9.72 9.98 -1.11
N TYR A 204 10.24 10.14 0.11
CA TYR A 204 10.45 11.45 0.75
C TYR A 204 11.71 11.45 1.64
N GLY A 205 11.92 12.51 2.42
CA GLY A 205 13.04 12.61 3.35
C GLY A 205 14.30 13.22 2.75
N PRO A 206 15.42 13.29 3.51
CA PRO A 206 16.67 13.80 3.01
C PRO A 206 17.33 12.81 2.06
N LEU A 207 18.11 13.35 1.12
CA LEU A 207 18.92 12.59 0.17
C LEU A 207 20.31 13.23 0.15
N ILE A 208 21.36 12.43 0.34
CA ILE A 208 22.76 12.88 0.29
C ILE A 208 23.62 11.87 -0.49
N SER A 209 24.44 12.35 -1.41
CA SER A 209 25.27 11.52 -2.30
C SER A 209 26.68 11.34 -1.75
N ALA A 210 27.32 12.41 -1.26
CA ALA A 210 28.64 12.32 -0.64
C ALA A 210 28.90 13.48 0.33
N ILE A 211 29.84 13.27 1.24
CA ILE A 211 30.31 14.28 2.19
C ILE A 211 31.83 14.38 2.06
N SER A 212 32.34 15.60 1.96
CA SER A 212 33.78 15.87 1.94
C SER A 212 34.12 16.97 2.93
N VAL A 213 35.07 16.72 3.81
CA VAL A 213 35.47 17.62 4.89
C VAL A 213 36.98 17.80 4.83
N THR A 214 37.43 19.03 4.65
CA THR A 214 38.86 19.38 4.57
C THR A 214 39.22 20.45 5.62
N PRO A 215 40.43 20.41 6.19
CA PRO A 215 40.86 21.36 7.20
C PRO A 215 41.28 22.67 6.52
N ASN A 216 41.02 23.81 7.19
CA ASN A 216 41.45 25.12 6.70
C ASN A 216 42.73 25.61 7.39
N PHE A 217 43.43 24.73 8.09
CA PHE A 217 44.65 25.01 8.83
C PHE A 217 45.78 24.12 8.33
N GLN A 218 47.02 24.61 8.42
CA GLN A 218 48.20 23.84 8.06
C GLN A 218 48.42 22.72 9.08
N ILE A 219 48.42 21.48 8.60
CA ILE A 219 48.80 20.32 9.40
C ILE A 219 50.33 20.33 9.48
N GLN A 220 50.88 20.51 10.68
CA GLN A 220 52.32 20.28 10.87
C GLN A 220 52.56 18.77 10.74
N LEU A 221 53.12 18.34 9.60
CA LEU A 221 53.57 16.97 9.39
C LEU A 221 54.68 16.67 10.40
N ALA A 222 54.39 15.81 11.37
CA ALA A 222 55.41 15.22 12.21
C ALA A 222 56.34 14.38 11.33
N VAL A 223 57.58 14.87 11.24
CA VAL A 223 58.82 14.28 10.72
C VAL A 223 58.78 12.75 10.60
N GLU A 224 59.00 12.24 9.39
CA GLU A 224 59.33 10.83 9.15
C GLU A 224 60.63 10.44 9.88
N PRO A 225 60.70 9.30 10.60
CA PRO A 225 61.97 8.75 11.03
C PRO A 225 62.73 8.11 9.85
N PRO A 226 64.08 8.14 9.87
CA PRO A 226 64.91 7.84 8.72
C PRO A 226 65.05 6.33 8.45
N ALA A 227 65.30 6.03 7.18
CA ALA A 227 65.63 4.72 6.65
C ALA A 227 66.83 4.06 7.34
N THR A 228 66.71 2.76 7.63
CA THR A 228 67.86 1.88 7.90
C THR A 228 67.78 0.57 7.13
N ARG A 229 68.65 0.50 6.11
CA ARG A 229 69.50 -0.60 5.62
C ARG A 229 69.05 -2.07 5.73
N ASP A 230 68.96 -2.66 4.53
CA ASP A 230 69.49 -3.96 4.08
C ASP A 230 69.66 -5.11 5.08
N SER A 231 68.96 -6.22 4.79
CA SER A 231 69.51 -7.57 4.97
C SER A 231 69.07 -8.51 3.85
N LYS A 232 70.06 -9.18 3.26
CA LYS A 232 70.02 -10.08 2.09
C LYS A 232 69.29 -11.41 2.33
N ARG A 233 68.90 -12.02 1.19
CA ARG A 233 68.68 -13.47 0.90
C ARG A 233 67.45 -14.08 1.57
N SER A 234 66.55 -14.77 0.85
CA SER A 234 66.82 -16.03 0.16
C SER A 234 65.67 -16.44 -0.79
N SER A 235 66.03 -17.13 -1.87
CA SER A 235 65.22 -17.68 -2.95
C SER A 235 64.31 -18.87 -2.56
N ARG A 236 63.08 -18.96 -3.12
CA ARG A 236 62.52 -20.10 -3.94
C ARG A 236 60.98 -20.01 -4.12
N PRO A 237 60.38 -20.72 -5.11
CA PRO A 237 59.33 -20.18 -5.99
C PRO A 237 57.87 -20.58 -5.66
N SER A 238 56.95 -19.84 -6.29
CA SER A 238 55.58 -20.13 -6.75
C SER A 238 54.80 -21.33 -6.19
N ILE A 239 53.65 -21.06 -5.54
CA ILE A 239 52.44 -21.89 -5.62
C ILE A 239 51.22 -20.96 -5.76
N ALA A 240 50.90 -20.59 -6.99
CA ALA A 240 49.66 -19.92 -7.37
C ALA A 240 48.84 -20.86 -8.25
N LEU A 241 48.33 -21.97 -7.69
CA LEU A 241 47.32 -22.79 -8.35
C LEU A 241 46.57 -23.74 -7.39
N VAL A 242 45.98 -23.25 -6.28
CA VAL A 242 45.04 -24.09 -5.49
C VAL A 242 43.82 -23.33 -4.94
N ILE A 243 43.79 -22.00 -4.92
CA ILE A 243 42.71 -21.25 -4.22
C ILE A 243 41.55 -20.81 -5.14
N GLY A 244 41.70 -20.90 -6.47
CA GLY A 244 40.67 -20.45 -7.41
C GLY A 244 39.47 -21.39 -7.57
N ILE A 245 39.67 -22.70 -7.35
CA ILE A 245 38.64 -23.73 -7.54
C ILE A 245 37.55 -23.71 -6.44
N PRO A 246 37.87 -23.60 -5.13
CA PRO A 246 36.84 -23.60 -4.10
C PRO A 246 35.93 -22.36 -4.15
N ILE A 247 36.45 -21.20 -4.55
CA ILE A 247 35.67 -19.95 -4.61
C ILE A 247 34.63 -20.01 -5.73
N ILE A 248 35.01 -20.53 -6.90
CA ILE A 248 34.08 -20.72 -8.04
C ILE A 248 33.03 -21.79 -7.70
N ALA A 249 33.43 -22.87 -7.01
CA ALA A 249 32.49 -23.90 -6.54
C ALA A 249 31.45 -23.35 -5.55
N ILE A 250 31.87 -22.46 -4.63
CA ILE A 250 30.96 -21.83 -3.66
C ILE A 250 29.99 -20.85 -4.35
N PHE A 251 30.47 -20.03 -5.29
CA PHE A 251 29.61 -19.11 -6.04
C PHE A 251 28.61 -19.84 -6.93
N THR A 252 29.03 -20.90 -7.61
CA THR A 252 28.12 -21.74 -8.41
C THR A 252 27.10 -22.46 -7.52
N ALA A 253 27.50 -22.97 -6.35
CA ALA A 253 26.57 -23.57 -5.39
C ALA A 253 25.56 -22.55 -4.82
N LEU A 254 25.95 -21.29 -4.61
CA LEU A 254 25.05 -20.20 -4.19
C LEU A 254 24.04 -19.83 -5.29
N ILE A 255 24.49 -19.72 -6.54
CA ILE A 255 23.62 -19.43 -7.69
C ILE A 255 22.65 -20.59 -7.92
N VAL A 256 23.14 -21.83 -7.87
CA VAL A 256 22.31 -23.04 -7.95
C VAL A 256 21.37 -23.12 -6.74
N GLY A 257 21.81 -22.74 -5.54
CA GLY A 257 20.99 -22.66 -4.34
C GLY A 257 19.85 -21.66 -4.48
N ILE A 258 20.13 -20.44 -4.95
CA ILE A 258 19.11 -19.41 -5.23
C ILE A 258 18.17 -19.86 -6.34
N TYR A 259 18.71 -20.46 -7.41
CA TYR A 259 17.91 -21.01 -8.50
C TYR A 259 17.02 -22.16 -8.03
N CYS A 260 17.54 -23.06 -7.19
CA CYS A 260 16.80 -24.16 -6.57
C CYS A 260 15.76 -23.66 -5.57
N ILE A 261 16.03 -22.61 -4.79
CA ILE A 261 15.05 -21.97 -3.90
C ILE A 261 13.94 -21.31 -4.73
N LYS A 262 14.28 -20.60 -5.81
CA LYS A 262 13.31 -19.95 -6.69
C LYS A 262 12.49 -20.96 -7.48
N LYS A 263 13.11 -22.05 -7.95
CA LYS A 263 12.46 -23.20 -8.61
C LYS A 263 11.62 -24.00 -7.61
N ARG A 264 12.07 -24.17 -6.37
CA ARG A 264 11.31 -24.82 -5.28
C ARG A 264 10.12 -23.97 -4.86
N LYS A 265 10.24 -22.64 -4.76
CA LYS A 265 9.10 -21.73 -4.49
C LYS A 265 8.09 -21.74 -5.64
N ARG A 266 8.57 -21.75 -6.89
CA ARG A 266 7.72 -21.90 -8.07
C ARG A 266 7.06 -23.28 -8.14
N SER A 267 7.78 -24.34 -7.78
CA SER A 267 7.27 -25.72 -7.69
C SER A 267 6.35 -25.95 -6.50
N LEU A 268 6.52 -25.21 -5.40
CA LEU A 268 5.63 -25.24 -4.23
C LEU A 268 4.31 -24.58 -4.62
N MET A 269 4.36 -23.42 -5.28
CA MET A 269 3.18 -22.73 -5.80
C MET A 269 2.49 -23.55 -6.90
N ASP A 270 3.26 -24.25 -7.75
CA ASP A 270 2.73 -25.19 -8.75
C ASP A 270 2.17 -26.47 -8.09
N LYS A 271 2.75 -26.93 -6.98
CA LYS A 271 2.20 -28.05 -6.16
C LYS A 271 0.97 -27.64 -5.37
N GLU A 272 0.90 -26.42 -4.84
CA GLU A 272 -0.28 -25.85 -4.19
C GLU A 272 -1.41 -25.63 -5.21
N LEU A 273 -1.11 -25.10 -6.41
CA LEU A 273 -2.05 -25.05 -7.52
C LEU A 273 -2.54 -26.45 -7.92
N ARG A 274 -1.64 -27.43 -8.05
CA ARG A 274 -1.99 -28.83 -8.38
C ARG A 274 -2.73 -29.54 -7.25
N ALA A 275 -2.50 -29.17 -5.99
CA ALA A 275 -3.22 -29.68 -4.82
C ALA A 275 -4.62 -29.07 -4.71
N LEU A 276 -4.79 -27.81 -5.12
CA LEU A 276 -6.10 -27.15 -5.27
C LEU A 276 -6.88 -27.67 -6.49
N ASP A 277 -6.19 -27.99 -7.60
CA ASP A 277 -6.77 -28.69 -8.77
C ASP A 277 -7.38 -30.05 -8.41
N LEU A 278 -6.93 -30.70 -7.32
CA LEU A 278 -7.42 -32.00 -6.87
C LEU A 278 -8.76 -31.93 -6.10
N GLN A 279 -9.23 -30.74 -5.72
CA GLN A 279 -10.51 -30.56 -5.01
C GLN A 279 -11.57 -29.75 -5.78
N ILE A 280 -11.22 -29.14 -6.91
CA ILE A 280 -12.06 -28.20 -7.67
C ILE A 280 -12.13 -28.67 -9.13
N GLY A 281 -13.24 -28.43 -9.83
CA GLY A 281 -13.32 -28.73 -11.27
C GLY A 281 -12.23 -28.00 -12.07
N SER A 282 -11.41 -28.72 -12.82
CA SER A 282 -10.42 -28.10 -13.73
C SER A 282 -10.99 -28.00 -15.13
N PHE A 283 -10.86 -26.83 -15.74
CA PHE A 283 -11.29 -26.57 -17.12
C PHE A 283 -10.07 -26.31 -18.01
N THR A 284 -10.06 -26.94 -19.18
CA THR A 284 -9.04 -26.67 -20.21
C THR A 284 -9.35 -25.35 -20.92
N LEU A 285 -8.32 -24.65 -21.41
CA LEU A 285 -8.51 -23.42 -22.19
C LEU A 285 -9.34 -23.68 -23.45
N ARG A 286 -9.23 -24.89 -24.02
CA ARG A 286 -10.04 -25.31 -25.17
C ARG A 286 -11.53 -25.36 -24.81
N GLN A 287 -11.90 -25.92 -23.65
CA GLN A 287 -13.29 -25.94 -23.19
C GLN A 287 -13.81 -24.53 -22.93
N ILE A 288 -13.03 -23.68 -22.27
CA ILE A 288 -13.41 -22.28 -22.00
C ILE A 288 -13.61 -21.49 -23.31
N LYS A 289 -12.69 -21.64 -24.27
CA LYS A 289 -12.83 -20.99 -25.59
C LYS A 289 -14.03 -21.52 -26.36
N ALA A 290 -14.29 -22.82 -26.34
CA ALA A 290 -15.48 -23.38 -26.97
C ALA A 290 -16.76 -22.80 -26.33
N ALA A 291 -16.82 -22.77 -25.01
CA ALA A 291 -18.00 -22.30 -24.27
C ALA A 291 -18.28 -20.81 -24.46
N THR A 292 -17.24 -19.98 -24.55
CA THR A 292 -17.34 -18.51 -24.66
C THR A 292 -17.30 -17.99 -26.10
N ARG A 293 -17.25 -18.88 -27.11
CA ARG A 293 -16.98 -18.54 -28.51
C ARG A 293 -15.70 -17.72 -28.69
N ASN A 294 -14.62 -18.20 -28.05
CA ASN A 294 -13.32 -17.57 -28.00
C ASN A 294 -13.34 -16.16 -27.39
N PHE A 295 -14.03 -16.02 -26.26
CA PHE A 295 -14.20 -14.74 -25.54
C PHE A 295 -14.82 -13.65 -26.43
N ASP A 296 -15.86 -14.01 -27.18
CA ASP A 296 -16.60 -13.08 -28.04
C ASP A 296 -17.09 -11.87 -27.22
N ALA A 297 -16.89 -10.66 -27.75
CA ALA A 297 -17.36 -9.44 -27.10
C ALA A 297 -18.88 -9.43 -26.89
N ALA A 298 -19.65 -10.12 -27.73
CA ALA A 298 -21.10 -10.28 -27.56
C ALA A 298 -21.46 -11.09 -26.30
N ASN A 299 -20.55 -11.93 -25.81
CA ASN A 299 -20.72 -12.72 -24.59
C ASN A 299 -20.20 -12.00 -23.34
N LYS A 300 -19.63 -10.80 -23.46
CA LYS A 300 -19.12 -10.05 -22.31
C LYS A 300 -20.29 -9.51 -21.48
N ILE A 301 -20.37 -9.93 -20.22
CA ILE A 301 -21.45 -9.57 -19.29
C ILE A 301 -21.02 -8.61 -18.18
N GLY A 302 -19.71 -8.37 -18.04
CA GLY A 302 -19.16 -7.43 -17.07
C GLY A 302 -17.67 -7.19 -17.27
N GLU A 303 -17.19 -6.08 -16.75
CA GLU A 303 -15.77 -5.73 -16.67
C GLU A 303 -15.52 -4.89 -15.43
N GLY A 304 -14.45 -5.21 -14.70
CA GLY A 304 -14.03 -4.48 -13.51
C GLY A 304 -12.53 -4.51 -13.32
N GLY A 305 -12.05 -4.02 -12.17
CA GLY A 305 -10.62 -3.99 -11.82
C GLY A 305 -9.94 -5.37 -11.83
N PHE A 306 -10.74 -6.43 -11.78
CA PHE A 306 -10.29 -7.82 -11.69
C PHE A 306 -10.29 -8.55 -13.04
N GLY A 307 -10.82 -7.94 -14.10
CA GLY A 307 -10.86 -8.53 -15.44
C GLY A 307 -12.25 -8.51 -16.07
N SER A 308 -12.37 -9.20 -17.21
CA SER A 308 -13.62 -9.30 -17.97
C SER A 308 -14.36 -10.59 -17.63
N VAL A 309 -15.69 -10.52 -17.54
CA VAL A 309 -16.56 -11.68 -17.31
C VAL A 309 -17.36 -11.97 -18.57
N TYR A 310 -17.35 -13.23 -18.99
CA TYR A 310 -18.03 -13.70 -20.19
C TYR A 310 -19.07 -14.76 -19.85
N LYS A 311 -20.25 -14.70 -20.48
CA LYS A 311 -21.20 -15.80 -20.50
C LYS A 311 -20.66 -16.92 -21.38
N GLY A 312 -20.78 -18.16 -20.91
CA GLY A 312 -20.42 -19.34 -21.67
C GLY A 312 -21.51 -20.40 -21.62
N LEU A 313 -21.47 -21.33 -22.57
CA LEU A 313 -22.32 -22.52 -22.61
C LEU A 313 -21.42 -23.75 -22.72
N LEU A 314 -21.42 -24.58 -21.69
CA LEU A 314 -20.68 -25.85 -21.68
C LEU A 314 -21.35 -26.89 -22.60
N SER A 315 -20.63 -27.98 -22.91
CA SER A 315 -21.11 -29.04 -23.82
C SER A 315 -22.32 -29.80 -23.28
N ASP A 316 -22.50 -29.82 -21.97
CA ASP A 316 -23.66 -30.37 -21.26
C ASP A 316 -24.84 -29.39 -21.19
N CYS A 317 -24.76 -28.26 -21.91
CA CYS A 317 -25.71 -27.16 -21.90
C CYS A 317 -25.77 -26.35 -20.59
N THR A 318 -24.81 -26.54 -19.67
CA THR A 318 -24.71 -25.71 -18.48
C THR A 318 -24.25 -24.29 -18.85
N ILE A 319 -25.02 -23.29 -18.44
CA ILE A 319 -24.65 -21.88 -18.62
C ILE A 319 -23.70 -21.46 -17.51
N ILE A 320 -22.57 -20.86 -17.88
CA ILE A 320 -21.50 -20.47 -16.95
C ILE A 320 -21.13 -19.00 -17.09
N ALA A 321 -20.52 -18.46 -16.04
CA ALA A 321 -19.83 -17.18 -16.07
C ALA A 321 -18.32 -17.41 -15.95
N VAL A 322 -17.55 -16.95 -16.93
CA VAL A 322 -16.10 -17.07 -17.00
C VAL A 322 -15.47 -15.72 -16.69
N LYS A 323 -14.89 -15.57 -15.50
CA LYS A 323 -14.11 -14.40 -15.09
C LYS A 323 -12.67 -14.60 -15.55
N GLN A 324 -12.29 -13.92 -16.63
CA GLN A 324 -10.93 -13.90 -17.16
C GLN A 324 -10.13 -12.83 -16.41
N LEU A 325 -9.10 -13.24 -15.69
CA LEU A 325 -8.28 -12.32 -14.93
C LEU A 325 -7.23 -11.65 -15.82
N SER A 326 -6.96 -10.37 -15.55
CA SER A 326 -5.94 -9.61 -16.27
C SER A 326 -4.53 -10.11 -15.90
N SER A 327 -3.86 -10.76 -16.86
CA SER A 327 -2.47 -11.24 -16.73
C SER A 327 -1.41 -10.13 -16.59
N ARG A 328 -1.82 -8.85 -16.68
CA ARG A 328 -0.93 -7.68 -16.63
C ARG A 328 -0.68 -7.15 -15.22
N SER A 329 -1.34 -7.66 -14.18
CA SER A 329 -1.17 -7.16 -12.80
C SER A 329 -0.71 -8.25 -11.82
N LYS A 330 0.27 -7.92 -10.95
CA LYS A 330 0.67 -8.79 -9.83
C LYS A 330 -0.45 -8.99 -8.81
N GLN A 331 -1.40 -8.05 -8.75
CA GLN A 331 -2.54 -8.07 -7.85
C GLN A 331 -3.58 -9.13 -8.27
N GLY A 332 -3.93 -9.20 -9.56
CA GLY A 332 -4.89 -10.19 -10.08
C GLY A 332 -4.46 -11.64 -9.85
N ASN A 333 -3.16 -11.95 -9.91
CA ASN A 333 -2.66 -13.31 -9.59
C ASN A 333 -2.85 -13.68 -8.11
N ARG A 334 -2.71 -12.71 -7.19
CA ARG A 334 -2.91 -12.96 -5.76
C ARG A 334 -4.39 -13.13 -5.44
N GLU A 335 -5.24 -12.31 -6.05
CA GLU A 335 -6.69 -12.40 -5.92
C GLU A 335 -7.22 -13.71 -6.52
N PHE A 336 -6.66 -14.20 -7.64
CA PHE A 336 -6.98 -15.53 -8.18
C PHE A 336 -6.78 -16.64 -7.16
N VAL A 337 -5.57 -16.73 -6.59
CA VAL A 337 -5.21 -17.78 -5.63
C VAL A 337 -6.04 -17.64 -4.36
N ASN A 338 -6.30 -16.40 -3.92
CA ASN A 338 -7.16 -16.15 -2.78
C ASN A 338 -8.60 -16.58 -3.05
N GLU A 339 -9.16 -16.21 -4.20
CA GLU A 339 -10.54 -16.54 -4.56
C GLU A 339 -10.74 -18.05 -4.67
N ILE A 340 -9.82 -18.77 -5.34
CA ILE A 340 -9.83 -20.25 -5.37
C ILE A 340 -9.76 -20.82 -3.96
N GLY A 341 -8.78 -20.40 -3.16
CA GLY A 341 -8.56 -20.96 -1.83
C GLY A 341 -9.69 -20.68 -0.83
N MET A 342 -10.37 -19.55 -0.97
CA MET A 342 -11.48 -19.17 -0.07
C MET A 342 -12.79 -19.83 -0.49
N ILE A 343 -13.17 -19.74 -1.77
CA ILE A 343 -14.52 -20.12 -2.21
C ILE A 343 -14.67 -21.62 -2.47
N SER A 344 -13.57 -22.36 -2.66
CA SER A 344 -13.62 -23.79 -3.00
C SER A 344 -14.24 -24.67 -1.90
N ALA A 345 -14.10 -24.26 -0.65
CA ALA A 345 -14.60 -24.98 0.51
C ALA A 345 -15.97 -24.47 1.01
N LEU A 346 -16.52 -23.43 0.37
CA LEU A 346 -17.75 -22.78 0.82
C LEU A 346 -18.92 -23.19 -0.06
N GLN A 347 -19.98 -23.67 0.57
CA GLN A 347 -21.24 -23.98 -0.10
C GLN A 347 -22.40 -23.45 0.72
N HIS A 348 -23.10 -22.46 0.19
CA HIS A 348 -24.25 -21.85 0.84
C HIS A 348 -25.18 -21.24 -0.22
N PRO A 349 -26.52 -21.28 -0.06
CA PRO A 349 -27.47 -20.76 -1.05
C PRO A 349 -27.28 -19.28 -1.40
N ASN A 350 -26.73 -18.49 -0.47
CA ASN A 350 -26.46 -17.06 -0.66
C ASN A 350 -24.99 -16.73 -0.98
N LEU A 351 -24.19 -17.72 -1.40
CA LEU A 351 -22.85 -17.50 -1.94
C LEU A 351 -22.80 -18.03 -3.38
N VAL A 352 -22.09 -17.34 -4.27
CA VAL A 352 -21.94 -17.79 -5.65
C VAL A 352 -21.07 -19.04 -5.71
N LYS A 353 -21.55 -20.06 -6.41
CA LYS A 353 -20.84 -21.33 -6.57
C LYS A 353 -19.74 -21.22 -7.62
N LEU A 354 -18.50 -21.48 -7.20
CA LEU A 354 -17.39 -21.73 -8.12
C LEU A 354 -17.49 -23.18 -8.63
N TYR A 355 -17.58 -23.34 -9.94
CA TYR A 355 -17.51 -24.65 -10.60
C TYR A 355 -16.07 -25.08 -10.80
N GLY A 356 -15.18 -24.13 -11.11
CA GLY A 356 -13.81 -24.48 -11.40
C GLY A 356 -12.89 -23.36 -11.79
N CYS A 357 -11.66 -23.72 -12.16
CA CYS A 357 -10.69 -22.77 -12.70
C CYS A 357 -9.98 -23.33 -13.94
N CYS A 358 -9.37 -22.43 -14.71
CA CYS A 358 -8.48 -22.73 -15.81
C CYS A 358 -7.14 -22.03 -15.55
N THR A 359 -6.05 -22.80 -15.57
CA THR A 359 -4.68 -22.35 -15.27
C THR A 359 -3.71 -22.60 -16.44
N GLU A 360 -4.23 -22.86 -17.64
CA GLU A 360 -3.41 -23.22 -18.81
C GLU A 360 -2.68 -22.01 -19.41
N GLY A 361 -1.34 -22.09 -19.44
CA GLY A 361 -0.47 -21.07 -20.04
C GLY A 361 -0.44 -19.78 -19.22
N ASN A 362 -0.69 -18.63 -19.88
CA ASN A 362 -0.79 -17.31 -19.22
C ASN A 362 -2.25 -16.88 -19.01
N GLN A 363 -3.21 -17.80 -19.11
CA GLN A 363 -4.63 -17.53 -18.97
C GLN A 363 -5.11 -18.08 -17.64
N LEU A 364 -5.43 -17.18 -16.71
CA LEU A 364 -6.08 -17.52 -15.44
C LEU A 364 -7.56 -17.16 -15.57
N SER A 365 -8.44 -18.14 -15.42
CA SER A 365 -9.89 -17.93 -15.47
C SER A 365 -10.60 -18.70 -14.37
N LEU A 366 -11.66 -18.09 -13.83
CA LEU A 366 -12.55 -18.69 -12.84
C LEU A 366 -13.92 -18.93 -13.48
N VAL A 367 -14.50 -20.10 -13.23
CA VAL A 367 -15.76 -20.54 -13.80
C VAL A 367 -16.79 -20.65 -12.69
N TYR A 368 -17.86 -19.85 -12.78
CA TYR A 368 -18.94 -19.80 -11.81
C TYR A 368 -20.26 -20.22 -12.44
N GLU A 369 -21.24 -20.50 -11.58
CA GLU A 369 -22.64 -20.46 -11.98
C GLU A 369 -22.99 -19.10 -12.62
N TYR A 370 -23.83 -19.14 -13.65
CA TYR A 370 -24.30 -17.93 -14.30
C TYR A 370 -25.49 -17.34 -13.52
N MET A 371 -25.46 -16.02 -13.32
CA MET A 371 -26.49 -15.28 -12.58
C MET A 371 -27.32 -14.46 -13.56
N GLU A 372 -28.57 -14.84 -13.79
CA GLU A 372 -29.41 -14.33 -14.89
C GLU A 372 -29.70 -12.84 -14.79
N ASN A 373 -29.90 -12.35 -13.57
CA ASN A 373 -30.25 -10.96 -13.30
C ASN A 373 -29.02 -10.07 -13.03
N ASN A 374 -27.81 -10.64 -13.07
CA ASN A 374 -26.53 -9.94 -12.87
C ASN A 374 -26.47 -9.27 -11.47
N CYS A 375 -25.66 -8.22 -11.29
CA CYS A 375 -25.45 -7.61 -9.97
C CYS A 375 -26.59 -6.68 -9.54
N LEU A 376 -26.77 -6.58 -8.23
CA LEU A 376 -27.78 -5.74 -7.57
C LEU A 376 -27.61 -4.26 -7.91
N ALA A 377 -26.38 -3.76 -8.02
CA ALA A 377 -26.12 -2.38 -8.45
C ALA A 377 -26.69 -2.09 -9.85
N ARG A 378 -26.61 -3.05 -10.79
CA ARG A 378 -27.19 -2.92 -12.12
C ARG A 378 -28.71 -2.93 -12.07
N ALA A 379 -29.28 -3.81 -11.24
CA ALA A 379 -30.73 -3.92 -11.05
C ALA A 379 -31.34 -2.68 -10.39
N LEU A 380 -30.62 -2.00 -9.49
CA LEU A 380 -31.13 -0.84 -8.76
C LEU A 380 -30.88 0.50 -9.47
N PHE A 381 -29.67 0.72 -10.02
CA PHE A 381 -29.20 2.07 -10.35
C PHE A 381 -29.01 2.35 -11.84
N VAL A 382 -28.97 1.32 -12.69
CA VAL A 382 -28.68 1.50 -14.11
C VAL A 382 -29.98 1.47 -14.90
N GLU A 383 -30.47 2.65 -15.31
CA GLU A 383 -31.78 2.86 -15.95
C GLU A 383 -32.11 1.83 -17.03
N LYS A 384 -31.15 1.55 -17.93
CA LYS A 384 -31.32 0.57 -19.03
C LYS A 384 -31.61 -0.86 -18.57
N TYR A 385 -31.16 -1.23 -17.39
CA TYR A 385 -31.23 -2.59 -16.84
C TYR A 385 -31.99 -2.64 -15.51
N ARG A 386 -32.65 -1.54 -15.14
CA ARG A 386 -33.29 -1.37 -13.84
C ARG A 386 -34.44 -2.36 -13.72
N LEU A 387 -34.43 -3.15 -12.66
CA LEU A 387 -35.50 -4.08 -12.33
C LEU A 387 -36.46 -3.41 -11.37
N ARG A 388 -37.76 -3.60 -11.57
CA ARG A 388 -38.76 -3.21 -10.57
C ARG A 388 -38.78 -4.24 -9.44
N LEU A 389 -37.92 -4.01 -8.46
CA LEU A 389 -37.88 -4.80 -7.23
C LEU A 389 -38.95 -4.29 -6.27
N ASP A 390 -40.00 -5.08 -6.08
CA ASP A 390 -41.01 -4.82 -5.06
C ASP A 390 -40.44 -4.98 -3.64
N TRP A 391 -41.20 -4.54 -2.64
CA TRP A 391 -40.75 -4.55 -1.25
C TRP A 391 -40.40 -5.96 -0.75
N PRO A 392 -41.25 -7.01 -0.94
CA PRO A 392 -40.90 -8.37 -0.52
C PRO A 392 -39.59 -8.87 -1.14
N THR A 393 -39.33 -8.56 -2.42
CA THR A 393 -38.07 -8.95 -3.07
C THR A 393 -36.88 -8.21 -2.48
N ARG A 394 -36.98 -6.90 -2.21
CA ARG A 394 -35.92 -6.12 -1.55
C ARG A 394 -35.60 -6.67 -0.16
N TYR A 395 -36.64 -6.98 0.62
CA TYR A 395 -36.49 -7.58 1.94
C TYR A 395 -35.79 -8.95 1.87
N LYS A 396 -36.23 -9.81 0.94
CA LYS A 396 -35.63 -11.12 0.66
C LYS A 396 -34.15 -10.99 0.27
N ILE A 397 -33.78 -10.00 -0.53
CA ILE A 397 -32.40 -9.73 -0.93
C ILE A 397 -31.56 -9.38 0.31
N CYS A 398 -31.99 -8.43 1.14
CA CYS A 398 -31.28 -8.06 2.37
C CYS A 398 -31.11 -9.25 3.32
N LEU A 399 -32.16 -10.03 3.53
CA LEU A 399 -32.11 -11.24 4.36
C LEU A 399 -31.15 -12.28 3.78
N GLY A 400 -31.15 -12.48 2.46
CA GLY A 400 -30.23 -13.39 1.78
C GLY A 400 -28.76 -12.98 1.94
N ILE A 401 -28.45 -11.69 1.81
CA ILE A 401 -27.10 -11.18 2.06
C ILE A 401 -26.71 -11.39 3.52
N ALA A 402 -27.62 -11.12 4.46
CA ALA A 402 -27.36 -11.31 5.89
C ALA A 402 -27.06 -12.77 6.24
N ARG A 403 -27.84 -13.72 5.71
CA ARG A 403 -27.58 -15.17 5.86
C ARG A 403 -26.23 -15.58 5.27
N GLY A 404 -25.89 -15.07 4.08
CA GLY A 404 -24.59 -15.32 3.46
C GLY A 404 -23.42 -14.84 4.33
N LEU A 405 -23.54 -13.68 4.96
CA LEU A 405 -22.51 -13.16 5.86
C LEU A 405 -22.48 -13.87 7.21
N ALA A 406 -23.63 -14.21 7.80
CA ALA A 406 -23.71 -15.01 9.03
C ALA A 406 -22.99 -16.35 8.84
N TYR A 407 -23.21 -17.01 7.70
CA TYR A 407 -22.49 -18.23 7.34
C TYR A 407 -20.97 -18.02 7.31
N LEU A 408 -20.48 -16.98 6.63
CA LEU A 408 -19.04 -16.70 6.52
C LEU A 408 -18.39 -16.36 7.86
N HIS A 409 -19.10 -15.65 8.73
CA HIS A 409 -18.54 -15.15 9.99
C HIS A 409 -18.65 -16.14 11.14
N GLU A 410 -19.70 -16.95 11.17
CA GLU A 410 -20.12 -17.66 12.38
C GLU A 410 -20.33 -19.17 12.17
N GLU A 411 -20.89 -19.59 11.03
CA GLU A 411 -21.33 -20.99 10.83
C GLU A 411 -20.32 -21.85 10.07
N SER A 412 -19.53 -21.22 9.20
CA SER A 412 -18.49 -21.91 8.44
C SER A 412 -17.36 -22.41 9.35
N THR A 413 -16.75 -23.54 9.00
CA THR A 413 -15.64 -24.14 9.76
C THR A 413 -14.41 -23.25 9.82
N ILE A 414 -14.26 -22.34 8.86
CA ILE A 414 -13.19 -21.35 8.80
C ILE A 414 -13.84 -19.98 8.68
N ARG A 415 -13.67 -19.12 9.68
CA ARG A 415 -14.27 -17.78 9.67
C ARG A 415 -13.61 -16.91 8.61
N ILE A 416 -14.42 -16.29 7.76
CA ILE A 416 -13.99 -15.51 6.60
C ILE A 416 -14.56 -14.11 6.64
N VAL A 417 -13.71 -13.11 6.52
CA VAL A 417 -14.12 -11.71 6.31
C VAL A 417 -13.99 -11.38 4.83
N HIS A 418 -15.09 -11.00 4.19
CA HIS A 418 -15.22 -10.76 2.75
C HIS A 418 -14.49 -9.48 2.29
N ARG A 419 -14.63 -8.39 3.04
CA ARG A 419 -13.98 -7.06 2.88
C ARG A 419 -14.44 -6.19 1.71
N ASP A 420 -15.17 -6.74 0.75
CA ASP A 420 -15.68 -5.98 -0.41
C ASP A 420 -17.18 -6.21 -0.64
N ILE A 421 -17.97 -6.15 0.43
CA ILE A 421 -19.43 -6.17 0.34
C ILE A 421 -19.93 -4.82 -0.20
N LYS A 422 -20.64 -4.88 -1.33
CA LYS A 422 -21.23 -3.74 -2.04
C LYS A 422 -22.26 -4.26 -3.05
N ALA A 423 -23.17 -3.42 -3.51
CA ALA A 423 -24.21 -3.81 -4.46
C ALA A 423 -23.68 -4.41 -5.79
N SER A 424 -22.46 -4.07 -6.24
CA SER A 424 -21.87 -4.68 -7.45
C SER A 424 -21.39 -6.12 -7.25
N ASN A 425 -21.16 -6.54 -6.00
CA ASN A 425 -20.67 -7.87 -5.63
C ASN A 425 -21.79 -8.78 -5.10
N ILE A 426 -23.03 -8.29 -5.07
CA ILE A 426 -24.23 -9.10 -4.82
C ILE A 426 -24.85 -9.44 -6.18
N LEU A 427 -24.87 -10.71 -6.55
CA LEU A 427 -25.49 -11.20 -7.78
C LEU A 427 -26.91 -11.72 -7.52
N LEU A 428 -27.76 -11.66 -8.54
CA LEU A 428 -29.15 -12.10 -8.48
C LEU A 428 -29.39 -13.25 -9.47
N ASP A 429 -29.89 -14.38 -8.96
CA ASP A 429 -30.29 -15.52 -9.79
C ASP A 429 -31.62 -15.22 -10.51
N LYS A 430 -32.08 -16.16 -11.35
CA LYS A 430 -33.37 -16.08 -12.05
C LYS A 430 -34.57 -15.74 -11.16
N ASP A 431 -34.55 -16.15 -9.90
CA ASP A 431 -35.64 -16.00 -8.93
C ASP A 431 -35.41 -14.80 -7.99
N LEU A 432 -34.45 -13.93 -8.33
CA LEU A 432 -34.06 -12.74 -7.58
C LEU A 432 -33.56 -13.05 -6.16
N ASN A 433 -32.95 -14.23 -5.96
CA ASN A 433 -32.24 -14.53 -4.71
C ASN A 433 -30.82 -13.94 -4.78
N ALA A 434 -30.39 -13.34 -3.67
CA ALA A 434 -29.09 -12.71 -3.55
C ALA A 434 -27.98 -13.74 -3.28
N LYS A 435 -26.88 -13.63 -4.01
CA LYS A 435 -25.65 -14.39 -3.79
C LYS A 435 -24.43 -13.48 -3.72
N ILE A 436 -23.63 -13.62 -2.67
CA ILE A 436 -22.39 -12.88 -2.47
C ILE A 436 -21.30 -13.45 -3.40
N SER A 437 -20.56 -12.57 -4.06
CA SER A 437 -19.52 -12.90 -5.03
C SER A 437 -18.25 -12.07 -4.78
N ASP A 438 -17.17 -12.43 -5.48
CA ASP A 438 -15.89 -11.72 -5.50
C ASP A 438 -15.07 -11.82 -4.20
N PHE A 439 -14.59 -13.03 -3.91
CA PHE A 439 -13.78 -13.34 -2.73
C PHE A 439 -12.29 -12.99 -2.91
N GLY A 440 -11.93 -12.26 -3.97
CA GLY A 440 -10.53 -11.92 -4.28
C GLY A 440 -9.81 -11.19 -3.14
N LEU A 441 -10.53 -10.41 -2.33
CA LEU A 441 -9.98 -9.68 -1.18
C LEU A 441 -10.15 -10.40 0.16
N ALA A 442 -10.94 -11.46 0.23
CA ALA A 442 -11.36 -12.12 1.47
C ALA A 442 -10.18 -12.60 2.34
N LYS A 443 -10.41 -12.74 3.64
CA LYS A 443 -9.39 -13.12 4.62
C LYS A 443 -9.93 -14.10 5.65
N LEU A 444 -9.09 -15.08 6.01
CA LEU A 444 -9.33 -15.95 7.14
C LEU A 444 -9.16 -15.18 8.44
N ASN A 445 -10.10 -15.36 9.35
CA ASN A 445 -10.02 -14.90 10.72
C ASN A 445 -9.67 -16.09 11.61
N GLU A 446 -8.44 -16.11 12.13
CA GLU A 446 -8.00 -17.14 13.08
C GLU A 446 -8.54 -16.77 14.48
N ASP A 447 -9.17 -17.72 15.16
CA ASP A 447 -9.96 -17.49 16.38
C ASP A 447 -9.16 -16.90 17.57
N ASP A 448 -7.82 -16.97 17.51
CA ASP A 448 -6.93 -16.49 18.58
C ASP A 448 -6.64 -14.98 18.52
N HIS A 449 -7.07 -14.28 17.46
CA HIS A 449 -6.78 -12.85 17.28
C HIS A 449 -8.04 -11.98 17.34
N THR A 450 -7.95 -10.85 18.08
CA THR A 450 -9.04 -9.86 18.16
C THR A 450 -9.29 -9.10 16.86
N HIS A 451 -8.29 -9.06 15.96
CA HIS A 451 -8.35 -8.41 14.67
C HIS A 451 -7.25 -8.94 13.74
N ILE A 452 -7.48 -8.83 12.43
CA ILE A 452 -6.49 -9.13 11.38
C ILE A 452 -5.82 -7.81 10.98
N SER A 453 -4.53 -7.65 11.27
CA SER A 453 -3.74 -6.52 10.76
C SER A 453 -3.40 -6.75 9.28
N THR A 454 -3.99 -5.96 8.37
CA THR A 454 -3.77 -6.14 6.92
C THR A 454 -3.79 -4.83 6.14
N LYS A 455 -3.22 -4.85 4.92
CA LYS A 455 -3.31 -3.71 3.99
C LYS A 455 -4.79 -3.37 3.75
N VAL A 456 -5.17 -2.11 3.96
CA VAL A 456 -6.50 -1.61 3.65
C VAL A 456 -6.80 -1.85 2.16
N ALA A 457 -7.86 -2.60 1.89
CA ALA A 457 -8.38 -2.88 0.56
C ALA A 457 -9.89 -3.08 0.67
N GLY A 458 -10.62 -2.67 -0.36
CA GLY A 458 -12.07 -2.61 -0.38
C GLY A 458 -12.54 -1.35 -1.11
N THR A 459 -13.84 -1.14 -1.18
CA THR A 459 -14.44 -0.03 -1.92
C THR A 459 -14.75 1.16 -1.01
N ILE A 460 -14.26 2.35 -1.38
CA ILE A 460 -14.52 3.62 -0.68
C ILE A 460 -16.03 3.87 -0.61
N GLY A 461 -16.51 4.30 0.57
CA GLY A 461 -17.93 4.45 0.87
C GLY A 461 -18.58 3.23 1.52
N TYR A 462 -17.97 2.04 1.39
CA TYR A 462 -18.45 0.80 2.03
C TYR A 462 -17.52 0.35 3.17
N MET A 463 -16.25 0.73 3.18
CA MET A 463 -15.31 0.30 4.22
C MET A 463 -15.68 0.89 5.60
N ALA A 464 -15.63 0.07 6.63
CA ALA A 464 -15.80 0.53 8.00
C ALA A 464 -14.69 1.53 8.42
N PRO A 465 -15.01 2.56 9.23
CA PRO A 465 -14.09 3.64 9.56
C PRO A 465 -12.83 3.15 10.30
N GLU A 466 -12.97 2.27 11.29
CA GLU A 466 -11.86 1.69 12.03
C GLU A 466 -10.91 0.91 11.13
N TYR A 467 -11.47 0.20 10.15
CA TYR A 467 -10.70 -0.58 9.20
C TYR A 467 -9.94 0.33 8.23
N ALA A 468 -10.62 1.35 7.69
CA ALA A 468 -10.00 2.32 6.80
C ALA A 468 -8.90 3.15 7.49
N MET A 469 -9.07 3.46 8.77
CA MET A 469 -8.12 4.28 9.54
C MET A 469 -6.93 3.50 10.09
N ARG A 470 -7.16 2.29 10.63
CA ARG A 470 -6.14 1.53 11.40
C ARG A 470 -5.65 0.28 10.67
N GLY A 471 -6.35 -0.18 9.63
CA GLY A 471 -6.10 -1.47 9.00
C GLY A 471 -6.47 -2.67 9.89
N TYR A 472 -7.23 -2.43 10.96
CA TYR A 472 -7.72 -3.47 11.87
C TYR A 472 -8.98 -4.06 11.28
N LEU A 473 -8.87 -5.28 10.76
CA LEU A 473 -9.97 -5.95 10.11
C LEU A 473 -10.62 -6.95 11.08
N THR A 474 -11.93 -6.87 11.19
CA THR A 474 -12.80 -7.85 11.87
C THR A 474 -14.01 -8.15 10.99
N ASP A 475 -14.78 -9.17 11.34
CA ASP A 475 -16.11 -9.46 10.76
C ASP A 475 -17.04 -8.23 10.78
N LYS A 476 -16.89 -7.36 11.79
CA LYS A 476 -17.65 -6.10 11.90
C LYS A 476 -17.42 -5.13 10.73
N ALA A 477 -16.35 -5.27 9.96
CA ALA A 477 -16.14 -4.48 8.75
C ALA A 477 -17.15 -4.86 7.63
N ASP A 478 -17.49 -6.14 7.52
CA ASP A 478 -18.52 -6.61 6.59
C ASP A 478 -19.92 -6.23 7.08
N VAL A 479 -20.16 -6.25 8.40
CA VAL A 479 -21.43 -5.79 9.01
C VAL A 479 -21.70 -4.32 8.62
N TYR A 480 -20.70 -3.45 8.74
CA TYR A 480 -20.81 -2.06 8.30
C TYR A 480 -21.14 -1.95 6.81
N SER A 481 -20.42 -2.73 5.99
CA SER A 481 -20.62 -2.74 4.53
C SER A 481 -22.04 -3.22 4.16
N PHE A 482 -22.56 -4.23 4.87
CA PHE A 482 -23.94 -4.70 4.74
C PHE A 482 -24.95 -3.58 5.05
N GLY A 483 -24.75 -2.84 6.14
CA GLY A 483 -25.65 -1.72 6.49
C GLY A 483 -25.73 -0.68 5.38
N VAL A 484 -24.61 -0.35 4.73
CA VAL A 484 -24.60 0.54 3.55
C VAL A 484 -25.41 -0.06 2.39
N VAL A 485 -25.24 -1.35 2.08
CA VAL A 485 -26.00 -2.03 1.02
C VAL A 485 -27.50 -2.12 1.35
N ALA A 486 -27.87 -2.28 2.62
CA ALA A 486 -29.27 -2.28 3.04
C ALA A 486 -29.92 -0.90 2.81
N LEU A 487 -29.22 0.20 3.12
CA LEU A 487 -29.69 1.55 2.79
C LEU A 487 -29.86 1.73 1.27
N GLU A 488 -28.93 1.22 0.47
CA GLU A 488 -29.00 1.24 -1.00
C GLU A 488 -30.25 0.50 -1.52
N VAL A 489 -30.55 -0.68 -0.97
CA VAL A 489 -31.71 -1.49 -1.36
C VAL A 489 -33.02 -0.80 -0.99
N VAL A 490 -33.15 -0.29 0.24
CA VAL A 490 -34.39 0.36 0.71
C VAL A 490 -34.66 1.66 -0.05
N SER A 491 -33.61 2.44 -0.32
CA SER A 491 -33.74 3.77 -0.92
C SER A 491 -33.77 3.78 -2.45
N GLY A 492 -33.30 2.70 -3.09
CA GLY A 492 -33.08 2.67 -4.54
C GLY A 492 -32.00 3.65 -5.02
N LYS A 493 -31.20 4.22 -4.10
CA LYS A 493 -30.16 5.22 -4.40
C LYS A 493 -28.77 4.62 -4.18
N SER A 494 -27.84 5.00 -5.06
CA SER A 494 -26.44 4.55 -4.95
C SER A 494 -25.67 5.35 -3.91
N ASN A 495 -24.98 4.67 -2.99
CA ASN A 495 -24.22 5.32 -1.93
C ASN A 495 -23.10 6.23 -2.45
N THR A 496 -22.43 5.86 -3.55
CA THR A 496 -21.27 6.59 -4.10
C THR A 496 -21.64 7.66 -5.12
N ASN A 497 -22.80 7.55 -5.76
CA ASN A 497 -23.27 8.50 -6.79
C ASN A 497 -24.34 9.47 -6.27
N TYR A 498 -24.82 9.31 -5.04
CA TYR A 498 -25.85 10.16 -4.46
C TYR A 498 -25.29 11.53 -4.06
N ARG A 499 -25.73 12.58 -4.76
CA ARG A 499 -25.45 13.99 -4.45
C ARG A 499 -26.73 14.82 -4.58
N PRO A 500 -27.61 14.81 -3.57
CA PRO A 500 -28.90 15.47 -3.67
C PRO A 500 -28.77 17.01 -3.73
N LYS A 501 -27.82 17.59 -2.98
CA LYS A 501 -27.42 19.02 -2.95
C LYS A 501 -25.98 19.11 -2.42
N GLU A 502 -25.30 20.25 -2.59
CA GLU A 502 -23.85 20.46 -2.30
C GLU A 502 -23.38 20.05 -0.88
N ASP A 503 -24.31 19.80 0.05
CA ASP A 503 -24.02 19.47 1.46
C ASP A 503 -23.87 17.96 1.77
N PHE A 504 -24.37 17.04 0.93
CA PHE A 504 -24.35 15.59 1.21
C PHE A 504 -23.62 14.80 0.11
N VAL A 505 -22.60 14.02 0.49
CA VAL A 505 -21.77 13.25 -0.45
C VAL A 505 -22.08 11.76 -0.44
N TYR A 506 -22.66 11.22 0.66
CA TYR A 506 -22.99 9.80 0.80
C TYR A 506 -24.42 9.58 1.31
N LEU A 507 -25.01 8.44 0.93
CA LEU A 507 -26.36 8.05 1.33
C LEU A 507 -26.49 7.87 2.85
N LEU A 508 -25.44 7.31 3.48
CA LEU A 508 -25.40 7.11 4.93
C LEU A 508 -25.52 8.43 5.71
N ASP A 509 -24.89 9.50 5.25
CA ASP A 509 -24.96 10.81 5.91
C ASP A 509 -26.40 11.34 5.93
N TRP A 510 -27.11 11.16 4.82
CA TRP A 510 -28.52 11.54 4.70
C TRP A 510 -29.43 10.69 5.59
N ALA A 511 -29.17 9.38 5.68
CA ALA A 511 -29.92 8.48 6.56
C ALA A 511 -29.79 8.87 8.04
N CYS A 512 -28.57 9.23 8.49
CA CYS A 512 -28.35 9.72 9.86
C CYS A 512 -29.15 11.00 10.16
N VAL A 513 -29.17 11.96 9.22
CA VAL A 513 -29.94 13.21 9.39
C VAL A 513 -31.43 12.94 9.48
N LEU A 514 -31.97 12.05 8.66
CA LEU A 514 -33.39 11.68 8.73
C LEU A 514 -33.74 10.92 10.01
N HIS A 515 -32.81 10.11 10.53
CA HIS A 515 -32.97 9.44 11.81
C HIS A 515 -33.05 10.45 12.97
N GLU A 516 -32.13 11.40 13.04
CA GLU A 516 -32.13 12.48 14.05
C GLU A 516 -33.39 13.36 13.98
N ARG A 517 -33.98 13.51 12.78
CA ARG A 517 -35.24 14.25 12.56
C ARG A 517 -36.50 13.42 12.83
N GLY A 518 -36.37 12.11 13.06
CA GLY A 518 -37.52 11.21 13.20
C GLY A 518 -38.29 10.94 11.91
N THR A 519 -37.74 11.28 10.73
CA THR A 519 -38.39 11.14 9.41
C THR A 519 -37.70 10.10 8.53
N LEU A 520 -37.18 9.02 9.12
CA LEU A 520 -36.37 7.99 8.44
C LEU A 520 -37.06 7.33 7.23
N LEU A 521 -38.39 7.23 7.25
CA LEU A 521 -39.20 6.68 6.15
C LEU A 521 -39.12 7.50 4.85
N GLU A 522 -38.73 8.77 4.91
CA GLU A 522 -38.46 9.58 3.70
C GLU A 522 -37.32 9.02 2.84
N LEU A 523 -36.52 8.11 3.41
CA LEU A 523 -35.44 7.46 2.67
C LEU A 523 -35.95 6.37 1.72
N VAL A 524 -37.14 5.81 1.97
CA VAL A 524 -37.71 4.72 1.17
C VAL A 524 -37.87 5.15 -0.29
N ASP A 525 -37.54 4.24 -1.21
CA ASP A 525 -37.61 4.48 -2.65
C ASP A 525 -39.02 4.96 -3.07
N PRO A 526 -39.15 6.17 -3.64
CA PRO A 526 -40.44 6.69 -4.09
C PRO A 526 -41.14 5.79 -5.11
N ASP A 527 -40.38 4.98 -5.87
CA ASP A 527 -40.94 4.06 -6.87
C ASP A 527 -41.73 2.91 -6.23
N LEU A 528 -41.58 2.66 -4.93
CA LEU A 528 -42.40 1.69 -4.18
C LEU A 528 -43.80 2.24 -3.86
N GLY A 529 -44.03 3.55 -3.94
CA GLY A 529 -45.31 4.18 -3.61
C GLY A 529 -45.77 3.81 -2.21
N SER A 530 -46.99 3.26 -2.10
CA SER A 530 -47.54 2.73 -0.83
C SER A 530 -47.40 1.20 -0.69
N ASN A 531 -46.67 0.54 -1.58
CA ASN A 531 -46.58 -0.93 -1.66
C ASN A 531 -45.42 -1.48 -0.82
N TYR A 532 -45.34 -1.08 0.45
CA TYR A 532 -44.40 -1.61 1.42
C TYR A 532 -44.98 -1.56 2.83
N SER A 533 -44.53 -2.46 3.71
CA SER A 533 -44.86 -2.38 5.13
C SER A 533 -43.98 -1.32 5.79
N THR A 534 -44.60 -0.30 6.36
CA THR A 534 -43.89 0.75 7.10
C THR A 534 -43.07 0.19 8.25
N GLU A 535 -43.57 -0.85 8.92
CA GLU A 535 -42.89 -1.50 10.04
C GLU A 535 -41.64 -2.24 9.58
N GLU A 536 -41.74 -3.04 8.51
CA GLU A 536 -40.59 -3.75 7.93
C GLU A 536 -39.54 -2.78 7.38
N ALA A 537 -39.99 -1.68 6.74
CA ALA A 537 -39.09 -0.67 6.22
C ALA A 537 -38.35 0.07 7.32
N LEU A 538 -39.05 0.45 8.39
CA LEU A 538 -38.45 1.09 9.54
C LEU A 538 -37.48 0.13 10.26
N LEU A 539 -37.84 -1.15 10.40
CA LEU A 539 -36.97 -2.18 10.95
C LEU A 539 -35.67 -2.30 10.13
N MET A 540 -35.77 -2.46 8.80
CA MET A 540 -34.60 -2.59 7.92
C MET A 540 -33.70 -1.36 8.00
N LEU A 541 -34.28 -0.16 8.02
CA LEU A 541 -33.53 1.10 8.12
C LEU A 541 -32.81 1.23 9.46
N ASN A 542 -33.46 0.89 10.58
CA ASN A 542 -32.81 0.90 11.90
C ASN A 542 -31.70 -0.14 12.02
N VAL A 543 -31.92 -1.35 11.50
CA VAL A 543 -30.89 -2.40 11.42
C VAL A 543 -29.71 -1.91 10.59
N ALA A 544 -29.95 -1.27 9.44
CA ALA A 544 -28.91 -0.72 8.60
C ALA A 544 -28.08 0.35 9.33
N LEU A 545 -28.75 1.28 10.02
CA LEU A 545 -28.08 2.32 10.82
C LEU A 545 -27.23 1.72 11.94
N LEU A 546 -27.77 0.75 12.68
CA LEU A 546 -27.04 0.06 13.74
C LEU A 546 -25.79 -0.65 13.18
N CYS A 547 -25.91 -1.34 12.05
CA CYS A 547 -24.79 -1.98 11.36
C CYS A 547 -23.71 -0.95 10.96
N THR A 548 -24.10 0.28 10.62
CA THR A 548 -23.17 1.36 10.25
C THR A 548 -22.64 2.19 11.43
N THR A 549 -22.84 1.76 12.67
CA THR A 549 -22.32 2.45 13.86
C THR A 549 -20.79 2.56 13.81
N ALA A 550 -20.23 3.71 14.23
CA ALA A 550 -18.78 3.94 14.15
C ALA A 550 -17.97 2.99 15.05
N ALA A 551 -18.50 2.67 16.23
CA ALA A 551 -17.90 1.70 17.14
C ALA A 551 -18.20 0.25 16.67
N PRO A 552 -17.19 -0.58 16.36
CA PRO A 552 -17.41 -1.95 15.87
C PRO A 552 -18.06 -2.86 16.91
N THR A 553 -17.82 -2.59 18.19
CA THR A 553 -18.36 -3.34 19.32
C THR A 553 -19.87 -3.19 19.46
N LEU A 554 -20.44 -2.06 19.00
CA LEU A 554 -21.88 -1.79 19.07
C LEU A 554 -22.65 -2.33 17.85
N ARG A 555 -21.94 -2.74 16.79
CA ARG A 555 -22.59 -3.37 15.63
C ARG A 555 -23.07 -4.77 16.03
N PRO A 556 -24.24 -5.24 15.57
CA PRO A 556 -24.71 -6.59 15.83
C PRO A 556 -23.82 -7.61 15.11
N LYS A 557 -23.94 -8.87 15.51
CA LYS A 557 -23.47 -9.99 14.68
C LYS A 557 -24.41 -10.21 13.50
N MET A 558 -23.93 -10.86 12.44
CA MET A 558 -24.80 -11.11 11.29
C MET A 558 -25.89 -12.14 11.59
N SER A 559 -25.64 -13.10 12.48
CA SER A 559 -26.67 -14.00 13.00
C SER A 559 -27.80 -13.26 13.75
N GLU A 560 -27.46 -12.23 14.53
CA GLU A 560 -28.43 -11.36 15.21
C GLU A 560 -29.23 -10.54 14.20
N VAL A 561 -28.57 -10.01 13.16
CA VAL A 561 -29.25 -9.32 12.05
C VAL A 561 -30.25 -10.25 11.35
N VAL A 562 -29.87 -11.49 11.06
CA VAL A 562 -30.78 -12.49 10.48
C VAL A 562 -31.97 -12.73 11.40
N SER A 563 -31.74 -12.94 12.70
CA SER A 563 -32.82 -13.16 13.68
C SER A 563 -33.80 -11.99 13.77
N LEU A 564 -33.31 -10.74 13.71
CA LEU A 564 -34.15 -9.54 13.67
C LEU A 564 -34.99 -9.47 12.39
N LEU A 565 -34.37 -9.75 11.24
CA LEU A 565 -35.06 -9.71 9.94
C LEU A 565 -36.04 -10.88 9.75
N GLU A 566 -35.88 -11.99 10.46
CA GLU A 566 -36.85 -13.09 10.46
C GLU A 566 -37.99 -12.87 11.46
N GLY A 567 -37.93 -11.82 12.30
CA GLY A 567 -38.92 -11.54 13.34
C GLY A 567 -38.79 -12.43 14.59
N HIS A 568 -37.67 -13.14 14.74
CA HIS A 568 -37.38 -14.00 15.90
C HIS A 568 -36.86 -13.21 17.12
N ALA A 569 -36.45 -11.95 16.94
CA ALA A 569 -35.96 -11.06 18.00
C ALA A 569 -36.64 -9.69 17.96
N SER A 570 -36.88 -9.10 19.14
CA SER A 570 -37.45 -7.75 19.26
C SER A 570 -36.37 -6.68 19.10
N LEU A 571 -36.71 -5.60 18.41
CA LEU A 571 -35.83 -4.44 18.21
C LEU A 571 -35.68 -3.59 19.49
N GLN A 572 -36.58 -3.72 20.47
CA GLN A 572 -36.62 -2.86 21.66
C GLN A 572 -35.34 -2.87 22.54
N PRO A 573 -34.71 -4.02 22.85
CA PRO A 573 -33.44 -4.04 23.59
C PRO A 573 -32.30 -3.36 22.82
N LEU A 574 -32.35 -3.42 21.49
CA LEU A 574 -31.35 -2.89 20.56
C LEU A 574 -31.50 -1.37 20.35
N LEU A 575 -32.73 -0.83 20.47
CA LEU A 575 -33.00 0.61 20.45
C LEU A 575 -32.45 1.31 21.70
N SER A 576 -32.42 0.64 22.85
CA SER A 576 -31.70 1.11 24.03
C SER A 576 -30.19 1.21 23.77
N ASP A 577 -29.60 0.25 23.05
CA ASP A 577 -28.20 0.34 22.61
C ASP A 577 -27.98 1.44 21.55
N LEU A 578 -28.98 1.71 20.70
CA LEU A 578 -28.97 2.86 19.80
C LEU A 578 -29.03 4.19 20.55
N SER A 579 -29.78 4.30 21.65
CA SER A 579 -29.78 5.51 22.50
C SER A 579 -28.44 5.71 23.26
N LEU A 580 -27.72 4.62 23.57
CA LEU A 580 -26.34 4.68 24.05
C LEU A 580 -25.36 5.03 22.92
N ALA A 581 -25.64 4.56 21.70
CA ALA A 581 -24.90 4.89 20.50
C ALA A 581 -25.22 6.31 19.98
N GLU A 582 -26.35 6.92 20.32
CA GLU A 582 -26.74 8.30 19.96
C GLU A 582 -25.70 9.31 20.47
N ASN A 583 -25.13 9.05 21.65
CA ASN A 583 -24.00 9.81 22.18
C ASN A 583 -22.74 9.69 21.31
N SER A 584 -22.54 8.57 20.61
CA SER A 584 -21.48 8.37 19.61
C SER A 584 -21.88 8.83 18.20
N LEU A 585 -23.19 8.87 17.89
CA LEU A 585 -23.71 9.36 16.61
C LEU A 585 -23.60 10.88 16.50
N SER A 586 -23.65 11.58 17.64
CA SER A 586 -23.37 13.03 17.78
C SER A 586 -21.97 13.45 17.29
N SER A 587 -21.06 12.49 17.06
CA SER A 587 -19.80 12.71 16.32
C SER A 587 -20.01 12.80 14.80
N SER A 588 -21.17 13.29 14.35
CA SER A 588 -21.53 13.51 12.95
C SER A 588 -20.51 14.39 12.21
N ALA A 589 -19.87 15.32 12.91
CA ALA A 589 -18.79 16.19 12.39
C ALA A 589 -17.53 15.43 11.94
N VAL A 590 -17.19 14.29 12.56
CA VAL A 590 -16.02 13.48 12.18
C VAL A 590 -16.32 12.62 10.96
N ARG A 591 -17.57 12.14 10.83
CA ARG A 591 -18.02 11.29 9.71
C ARG A 591 -18.26 12.08 8.43
N MET A 592 -18.93 13.23 8.51
CA MET A 592 -19.18 14.12 7.36
C MET A 592 -17.87 14.54 6.67
N ASN A 593 -16.80 14.77 7.43
CA ASN A 593 -15.51 15.15 6.87
C ASN A 593 -14.70 13.96 6.32
N PHE A 594 -14.86 12.74 6.83
CA PHE A 594 -13.96 11.62 6.50
C PHE A 594 -14.02 11.24 5.01
N TRP A 595 -15.22 10.95 4.52
CA TRP A 595 -15.38 10.58 3.12
C TRP A 595 -15.38 11.77 2.17
N GLN A 596 -15.75 12.96 2.64
CA GLN A 596 -15.53 14.20 1.90
C GLN A 596 -14.03 14.44 1.65
N ILE A 597 -13.15 14.23 2.64
CA ILE A 597 -11.70 14.36 2.47
C ILE A 597 -11.16 13.32 1.47
N LEU A 598 -11.57 12.05 1.58
CA LEU A 598 -11.17 10.99 0.66
C LEU A 598 -11.68 11.22 -0.78
N SER A 599 -12.92 11.66 -0.94
CA SER A 599 -13.51 11.96 -2.26
C SER A 599 -12.97 13.24 -2.88
N LYS A 600 -12.68 14.29 -2.09
CA LYS A 600 -12.04 15.54 -2.58
C LYS A 600 -10.60 15.29 -3.00
N ALA A 601 -9.87 14.42 -2.29
CA ALA A 601 -8.55 13.93 -2.72
C ALA A 601 -8.59 13.14 -4.05
N GLN A 602 -9.71 12.46 -4.35
CA GLN A 602 -9.90 11.76 -5.63
C GLN A 602 -10.48 12.64 -6.75
N SER A 603 -11.35 13.60 -6.43
CA SER A 603 -11.91 14.61 -7.35
C SER A 603 -10.82 15.53 -7.90
N LEU A 604 -9.91 16.00 -7.03
CA LEU A 604 -8.71 16.75 -7.44
C LEU A 604 -7.80 15.91 -8.34
N ARG A 605 -7.79 14.58 -8.17
CA ARG A 605 -7.12 13.63 -9.08
C ARG A 605 -7.86 13.50 -10.42
N ALA A 606 -9.19 13.47 -10.44
CA ALA A 606 -10.00 13.30 -11.66
C ALA A 606 -10.07 14.58 -12.52
N GLN A 607 -10.14 15.78 -11.91
CA GLN A 607 -10.07 17.06 -12.62
C GLN A 607 -8.66 17.31 -13.19
N ALA A 608 -7.60 16.86 -12.52
CA ALA A 608 -6.25 16.86 -13.09
C ALA A 608 -6.09 15.87 -14.27
N LEU A 609 -7.01 14.91 -14.43
CA LEU A 609 -7.02 13.93 -15.52
C LEU A 609 -7.93 14.31 -16.70
N CYS A 610 -8.75 15.37 -16.60
CA CYS A 610 -9.66 15.81 -17.67
C CYS A 610 -9.23 17.09 -18.40
N ASN A 611 -8.14 17.74 -17.98
CA ASN A 611 -7.73 19.04 -18.56
C ASN A 611 -6.56 19.01 -19.55
N ASP A 612 -6.06 17.84 -19.96
CA ASP A 612 -5.05 17.74 -21.02
C ASP A 612 -5.52 16.80 -22.13
N ASN A 613 -6.43 17.32 -22.97
CA ASN A 613 -6.48 17.03 -24.41
C ASN A 613 -7.43 18.02 -25.12
N ASN A 614 -6.89 19.17 -25.54
CA ASN A 614 -6.89 19.59 -26.95
C ASN A 614 -6.36 21.03 -27.09
N GLY A 615 -5.19 21.15 -27.71
CA GLY A 615 -4.74 22.40 -28.30
C GLY A 615 -5.38 22.62 -29.68
N LEU A 616 -5.82 23.86 -29.90
CA LEU A 616 -6.13 24.53 -31.18
C LEU A 616 -7.21 23.92 -32.10
N MET A 617 -8.34 24.64 -32.23
CA MET A 617 -8.64 25.35 -33.48
C MET A 617 -9.58 26.53 -33.23
N ILE A 618 -9.08 27.73 -33.53
CA ILE A 618 -9.85 28.95 -33.71
C ILE A 618 -10.64 28.80 -35.01
N ILE A 619 -11.97 28.69 -34.95
CA ILE A 619 -12.85 29.11 -36.05
C ILE A 619 -14.06 29.84 -35.47
N ASN A 620 -14.07 31.15 -35.69
CA ASN A 620 -15.21 32.04 -35.60
C ASN A 620 -16.38 31.50 -36.44
N ARG A 621 -17.59 31.42 -35.87
CA ARG A 621 -18.83 31.74 -36.59
C ARG A 621 -19.99 32.02 -35.62
N ARG A 622 -20.41 33.29 -35.64
CA ARG A 622 -21.72 33.78 -35.18
C ARG A 622 -22.87 33.01 -35.84
N TYR A 623 -23.99 32.90 -35.14
CA TYR A 623 -25.40 33.19 -35.51
C TYR A 623 -26.30 32.49 -34.46
N ARG A 624 -27.00 33.20 -33.54
CA ARG A 624 -28.46 33.50 -33.58
C ARG A 624 -29.26 32.39 -34.29
N TRP A 625 -30.20 31.67 -33.67
CA TRP A 625 -31.32 32.08 -32.81
C TRP A 625 -31.59 31.10 -31.68
#